data_AF-A0AAU6HHL6-F1
#
_entry.id   AF-A0AAU6HHL6-F1
#
_cell.length_a   1.000
_cell.length_b   1.000
_cell.length_c   1.000
_cell.angle_alpha   90.00
_cell.angle_beta   90.00
_cell.angle_gamma   90.00
#
_symmetry.space_group_name_H-M   'P 1'
#
loop_
_entity.id
_entity.type
_entity.pdbx_description
1 polymer ?
#
loop_
_entity_poly.entity_id
_entity_poly.type
_entity_poly.pdbx_seq_one_letter_code
_entity_poly.pdbx_strand_id
1 'polypeptide(L)'
;MPERPEPEAGPVAPARTGPPAPAVPPGADTTTDAARQRLALAQTALLSALVAGTPDPEGFDRARLRVQSRALTAKRADVVAKVAPELPGILGPDYREAFLGYARHRPMGGGYRQDAMEFAAYLLDRGRPEDPAARRELRRWWRDRAGRRPPSAWPPARLVRAVRQRLSPG
;
A
#
# COMPACT_ATOMS: atom_id res chain seq x y z
N MET A 1 -36.95 71.86 8.87
CA MET A 1 -35.90 71.04 8.24
C MET A 1 -35.23 70.25 9.35
N PRO A 2 -35.60 68.97 9.54
CA PRO A 2 -35.12 68.16 10.66
C PRO A 2 -33.70 67.64 10.43
N GLU A 3 -32.98 67.50 11.54
CA GLU A 3 -31.55 67.20 11.64
C GLU A 3 -31.17 65.81 11.09
N ARG A 4 -29.96 65.72 10.53
CA ARG A 4 -29.30 64.46 10.16
C ARG A 4 -28.79 63.77 11.44
N PRO A 5 -29.05 62.46 11.65
CA PRO A 5 -28.41 61.74 12.74
C PRO A 5 -26.94 61.44 12.41
N GLU A 6 -26.08 61.68 13.41
CA GLU A 6 -24.65 61.29 13.41
C GLU A 6 -24.49 59.76 13.48
N PRO A 7 -23.42 59.18 12.93
CA PRO A 7 -23.14 57.76 13.05
C PRO A 7 -22.61 57.43 14.45
N GLU A 8 -23.42 56.73 15.26
CA GLU A 8 -22.96 56.10 16.50
C GLU A 8 -21.82 55.11 16.22
N ALA A 9 -20.66 55.40 16.80
CA ALA A 9 -19.54 54.48 16.86
C ALA A 9 -19.95 53.25 17.68
N GLY A 10 -20.12 52.11 17.01
CA GLY A 10 -20.36 50.82 17.66
C GLY A 10 -19.22 50.46 18.63
N PRO A 11 -19.50 49.67 19.67
CA PRO A 11 -18.53 49.37 20.71
C PRO A 11 -17.35 48.57 20.13
N VAL A 12 -16.15 49.13 20.25
CA VAL A 12 -14.89 48.44 19.96
C VAL A 12 -14.75 47.29 20.95
N ALA A 13 -14.83 46.06 20.43
CA ALA A 13 -14.57 44.87 21.22
C ALA A 13 -13.14 44.93 21.80
N PRO A 14 -12.93 44.61 23.09
CA PRO A 14 -11.60 44.62 23.66
C PRO A 14 -10.76 43.53 22.97
N ALA A 15 -9.62 43.94 22.43
CA ALA A 15 -8.58 43.04 21.96
C ALA A 15 -8.24 42.09 23.13
N ARG A 16 -8.53 40.80 22.93
CA ARG A 16 -8.12 39.77 23.89
C ARG A 16 -6.61 39.63 23.77
N THR A 17 -5.88 40.35 24.61
CA THR A 17 -4.46 40.09 24.85
C THR A 17 -4.38 38.74 25.56
N GLY A 18 -4.25 37.67 24.78
CA GLY A 18 -3.89 36.36 25.33
C GLY A 18 -2.51 36.43 26.00
N PRO A 19 -2.24 35.60 27.01
CA PRO A 19 -0.94 35.57 27.67
C PRO A 19 0.19 35.37 26.63
N PRO A 20 1.37 35.98 26.83
CA PRO A 20 2.48 35.84 25.91
C PRO A 20 2.76 34.36 25.68
N ALA A 21 2.80 33.95 24.40
CA ALA A 21 3.20 32.60 24.04
C ALA A 21 4.55 32.30 24.70
N PRO A 22 4.70 31.15 25.39
CA PRO A 22 5.98 30.82 26.01
C PRO A 22 7.05 30.81 24.92
N ALA A 23 8.14 31.54 25.16
CA ALA A 23 9.28 31.57 24.25
C ALA A 23 9.80 30.14 24.08
N VAL A 24 9.60 29.57 22.90
CA VAL A 24 10.10 28.25 22.54
C VAL A 24 11.63 28.31 22.59
N PRO A 25 12.31 27.44 23.36
CA PRO A 25 13.77 27.44 23.38
C PRO A 25 14.29 27.11 21.97
N PRO A 26 15.32 27.83 21.47
CA PRO A 26 15.90 27.56 20.17
C PRO A 26 16.45 26.12 20.14
N GLY A 27 15.74 25.22 19.44
CA GLY A 27 16.04 23.78 19.37
C GLY A 27 14.87 22.83 19.68
N ALA A 28 13.78 23.33 20.28
CA ALA A 28 12.55 22.54 20.46
C ALA A 28 11.87 22.20 19.12
N ASP A 29 11.90 23.12 18.15
CA ASP A 29 11.39 22.86 16.79
C ASP A 29 12.21 21.78 16.08
N THR A 30 13.54 21.83 16.18
CA THR A 30 14.44 20.84 15.60
C THR A 30 14.26 19.45 16.23
N THR A 31 14.04 19.38 17.54
CA THR A 31 13.77 18.12 18.25
C THR A 31 12.44 17.51 17.85
N THR A 32 11.41 18.35 17.72
CA THR A 32 10.07 17.95 17.26
C THR A 32 10.09 17.47 15.81
N ASP A 33 10.82 18.15 14.93
CA ASP A 33 11.01 17.75 13.54
C ASP A 33 11.76 16.43 13.42
N ALA A 34 12.82 16.23 14.21
CA ALA A 34 13.52 14.95 14.27
C ALA A 34 12.61 13.82 14.76
N ALA A 35 11.73 14.08 15.73
CA ALA A 35 10.74 13.11 16.19
C ALA A 35 9.69 12.79 15.11
N ARG A 36 9.19 13.80 14.40
CA ARG A 36 8.25 13.63 13.27
C ARG A 36 8.88 12.82 12.15
N GLN A 37 10.15 13.06 11.83
CA GLN A 37 10.88 12.33 10.81
C GLN A 37 11.06 10.85 11.19
N ARG A 38 11.42 10.55 12.45
CA ARG A 38 11.50 9.17 12.94
C ARG A 38 10.15 8.46 12.84
N LEU A 39 9.05 9.14 13.21
CA LEU A 39 7.71 8.60 13.11
C LEU A 39 7.33 8.30 11.65
N ALA A 40 7.57 9.24 10.74
CA ALA A 40 7.30 9.06 9.32
C ALA A 40 8.04 7.85 8.75
N LEU A 41 9.34 7.71 9.06
CA LEU A 41 10.14 6.56 8.66
C LEU A 41 9.59 5.23 9.21
N ALA A 42 9.19 5.20 10.49
CA ALA A 42 8.59 4.02 11.10
C ALA A 42 7.25 3.65 10.46
N GLN A 43 6.39 4.63 10.15
CA GLN A 43 5.13 4.42 9.46
C GLN A 43 5.35 3.89 8.04
N THR A 44 6.29 4.46 7.29
CA THR A 44 6.65 3.97 5.96
C THR A 44 7.19 2.54 6.01
N ALA A 45 8.07 2.24 6.97
CA ALA A 45 8.60 0.89 7.14
C ALA A 45 7.50 -0.13 7.47
N LEU A 46 6.56 0.24 8.36
CA LEU A 46 5.42 -0.59 8.72
C LEU A 46 4.53 -0.88 7.50
N LEU A 47 4.13 0.16 6.75
CA LEU A 47 3.30 0.01 5.56
C LEU A 47 4.01 -0.82 4.48
N SER A 48 5.31 -0.61 4.31
CA SER A 48 6.14 -1.37 3.37
C SER A 48 6.21 -2.86 3.77
N ALA A 49 6.33 -3.16 5.06
CA ALA A 49 6.35 -4.55 5.54
C ALA A 49 4.99 -5.23 5.29
N LEU A 50 3.89 -4.54 5.59
CA LEU A 50 2.54 -5.08 5.44
C LEU A 50 2.13 -5.32 3.97
N VAL A 51 2.50 -4.40 3.07
CA VAL A 51 1.99 -4.38 1.68
C VAL A 51 3.00 -4.90 0.67
N ALA A 52 4.29 -4.67 0.89
CA ALA A 52 5.36 -5.03 -0.04
C ALA A 52 6.26 -6.17 0.48
N GLY A 53 6.04 -6.66 1.70
CA GLY A 53 6.81 -7.76 2.28
C GLY A 53 8.26 -7.38 2.56
N THR A 54 8.54 -6.11 2.84
CA THR A 54 9.86 -5.68 3.34
C THR A 54 10.10 -6.23 4.75
N PRO A 55 11.36 -6.26 5.25
CA PRO A 55 11.64 -6.74 6.59
C PRO A 55 10.79 -6.05 7.67
N ASP A 56 10.40 -6.82 8.69
CA ASP A 56 9.61 -6.32 9.80
C ASP A 56 10.35 -5.19 10.54
N PRO A 57 9.73 -4.02 10.77
CA PRO A 57 10.35 -2.93 11.52
C PRO A 57 10.59 -3.32 12.98
N GLU A 58 11.65 -2.75 13.57
CA GLU A 58 11.96 -2.94 15.00
C GLU A 58 10.83 -2.43 15.89
N GLY A 59 10.63 -3.09 17.03
CA GLY A 59 9.58 -2.75 18.00
C GLY A 59 8.18 -3.26 17.65
N PHE A 60 7.98 -3.88 16.48
CA PHE A 60 6.72 -4.51 16.12
C PHE A 60 6.74 -6.02 16.33
N ASP A 61 5.61 -6.56 16.79
CA ASP A 61 5.39 -7.98 16.91
C ASP A 61 5.29 -8.63 15.52
N ARG A 62 6.32 -9.38 15.15
CA ARG A 62 6.42 -10.08 13.87
C ARG A 62 5.26 -11.07 13.63
N ALA A 63 4.75 -11.72 14.67
CA ALA A 63 3.62 -12.63 14.53
C ALA A 63 2.34 -11.87 14.17
N ARG A 64 2.10 -10.73 14.82
CA ARG A 64 0.96 -9.85 14.49
C ARG A 64 1.07 -9.27 13.09
N LEU A 65 2.26 -8.84 12.67
CA LEU A 65 2.48 -8.33 11.30
C LEU A 65 2.17 -9.39 10.25
N ARG A 66 2.58 -10.65 10.46
CA ARG A 66 2.25 -11.75 9.54
C ARG A 66 0.75 -12.00 9.43
N VAL A 67 0.00 -11.94 10.54
CA VAL A 67 -1.46 -12.06 10.53
C VAL A 67 -2.09 -10.93 9.70
N GLN A 68 -1.65 -9.69 9.92
CA GLN A 68 -2.18 -8.54 9.19
C GLN A 68 -1.86 -8.60 7.69
N SER A 69 -0.61 -8.93 7.32
CA SER A 69 -0.22 -9.11 5.92
C SER A 69 -1.04 -10.21 5.23
N ARG A 70 -1.30 -11.33 5.92
CA ARG A 70 -2.17 -12.39 5.41
C ARG A 70 -3.62 -11.91 5.23
N ALA A 71 -4.16 -11.15 6.18
CA ALA A 71 -5.50 -10.58 6.08
C ALA A 71 -5.64 -9.61 4.90
N LEU A 72 -4.66 -8.74 4.68
CA LEU A 72 -4.60 -7.83 3.53
C LEU A 72 -4.53 -8.62 2.21
N THR A 73 -3.75 -9.69 2.18
CA THR A 73 -3.64 -10.55 1.00
C THR A 73 -4.95 -11.28 0.71
N ALA A 74 -5.63 -11.79 1.74
CA ALA A 74 -6.95 -12.40 1.60
C ALA A 74 -7.99 -11.38 1.08
N LYS A 75 -7.95 -10.15 1.59
CA LYS A 75 -8.80 -9.08 1.09
C LYS A 75 -8.55 -8.79 -0.39
N ARG A 76 -7.28 -8.78 -0.79
CA ARG A 76 -6.89 -8.62 -2.20
C ARG A 76 -7.46 -9.74 -3.07
N ALA A 77 -7.38 -11.00 -2.59
CA ALA A 77 -7.98 -12.15 -3.28
C ALA A 77 -9.50 -11.99 -3.48
N ASP A 78 -10.21 -11.48 -2.48
CA ASP A 78 -11.66 -11.23 -2.58
C ASP A 78 -11.98 -10.11 -3.58
N VAL A 79 -11.16 -9.05 -3.64
CA VAL A 79 -11.35 -7.98 -4.63
C VAL A 79 -11.04 -8.47 -6.04
N VAL A 80 -9.97 -9.26 -6.22
CA VAL A 80 -9.65 -9.87 -7.52
C VAL A 80 -10.77 -10.81 -7.97
N ALA A 81 -11.34 -11.61 -7.08
CA ALA A 81 -12.48 -12.47 -7.39
C ALA A 81 -13.71 -11.68 -7.87
N LYS A 82 -13.89 -10.43 -7.40
CA LYS A 82 -14.97 -9.56 -7.88
C LYS A 82 -14.68 -8.98 -9.27
N VAL A 83 -13.41 -8.68 -9.55
CA VAL A 83 -12.98 -8.06 -10.82
C VAL A 83 -12.81 -9.10 -11.94
N ALA A 84 -12.49 -10.34 -11.57
CA ALA A 84 -12.27 -11.49 -12.44
C ALA A 84 -13.00 -12.72 -11.87
N PRO A 85 -14.35 -12.73 -11.91
CA PRO A 85 -15.17 -13.78 -11.28
C PRO A 85 -14.99 -15.16 -11.89
N GLU A 86 -14.44 -15.28 -13.09
CA GLU A 86 -14.16 -16.57 -13.71
C GLU A 86 -12.96 -17.27 -13.06
N LEU A 87 -12.03 -16.55 -12.43
CA LEU A 87 -10.83 -17.16 -11.83
C LEU A 87 -11.18 -18.14 -10.70
N PRO A 88 -12.04 -17.79 -9.72
CA PRO A 88 -12.54 -18.77 -8.75
C PRO A 88 -13.29 -19.94 -9.39
N GLY A 89 -14.00 -19.73 -10.52
CA GLY A 89 -14.67 -20.80 -11.23
C GLY A 89 -13.70 -21.80 -11.85
N ILE A 90 -12.64 -21.30 -12.49
CA ILE A 90 -11.60 -22.11 -13.14
C ILE A 90 -10.71 -22.83 -12.12
N LEU A 91 -10.34 -22.15 -11.03
CA LEU A 91 -9.40 -22.66 -10.03
C LEU A 91 -10.09 -23.40 -8.88
N GLY A 92 -11.40 -23.23 -8.73
CA GLY A 92 -12.20 -23.86 -7.69
C GLY A 92 -11.67 -23.57 -6.28
N PRO A 93 -11.62 -24.59 -5.39
CA PRO A 93 -11.22 -24.41 -3.99
C PRO A 93 -9.77 -23.93 -3.82
N ASP A 94 -8.90 -24.22 -4.80
CA ASP A 94 -7.48 -23.88 -4.75
C ASP A 94 -7.22 -22.39 -5.00
N TYR A 95 -8.22 -21.64 -5.49
CA TYR A 95 -8.10 -20.22 -5.83
C TYR A 95 -7.46 -19.41 -4.70
N ARG A 96 -7.97 -19.56 -3.47
CA ARG A 96 -7.52 -18.75 -2.34
C ARG A 96 -6.09 -19.08 -1.94
N GLU A 97 -5.75 -20.36 -1.82
CA GLU A 97 -4.40 -20.78 -1.46
C GLU A 97 -3.39 -20.34 -2.52
N ALA A 98 -3.71 -20.56 -3.81
CA ALA A 98 -2.90 -20.16 -4.93
C ALA A 98 -2.65 -18.64 -4.95
N PHE A 99 -3.68 -17.84 -4.69
CA PHE A 99 -3.56 -16.39 -4.64
C PHE A 99 -2.71 -15.91 -3.47
N LEU A 100 -2.88 -16.49 -2.27
CA LEU A 100 -2.06 -16.16 -1.11
C LEU A 100 -0.57 -16.48 -1.38
N GLY A 101 -0.28 -17.61 -2.01
CA GLY A 101 1.08 -17.98 -2.42
C GLY A 101 1.68 -17.02 -3.45
N TYR A 102 0.89 -16.62 -4.45
CA TYR A 102 1.28 -15.64 -5.47
C TYR A 102 1.63 -14.27 -4.87
N ALA A 103 0.82 -13.80 -3.92
CA ALA A 103 0.85 -12.44 -3.42
C ALA A 103 1.83 -12.22 -2.25
N ARG A 104 2.25 -13.29 -1.56
CA ARG A 104 3.14 -13.23 -0.38
C ARG A 104 4.40 -12.38 -0.56
N HIS A 105 4.94 -12.32 -1.78
CA HIS A 105 6.18 -11.58 -2.10
C HIS A 105 5.99 -10.58 -3.25
N ARG A 106 4.74 -10.21 -3.55
CA ARG A 106 4.42 -9.32 -4.68
C ARG A 106 3.53 -8.16 -4.24
N PRO A 107 4.09 -6.94 -4.13
CA PRO A 107 3.29 -5.74 -3.95
C PRO A 107 2.36 -5.53 -5.15
N MET A 108 1.19 -4.94 -4.90
CA MET A 108 0.23 -4.60 -5.96
C MET A 108 0.71 -3.35 -6.70
N GLY A 109 1.08 -3.47 -7.97
CA GLY A 109 1.60 -2.36 -8.78
C GLY A 109 0.60 -1.74 -9.78
N GLY A 110 -0.24 -2.56 -10.43
CA GLY A 110 -1.03 -2.14 -11.60
C GLY A 110 -2.56 -2.12 -11.42
N GLY A 111 -3.04 -2.17 -10.18
CA GLY A 111 -4.47 -2.30 -9.86
C GLY A 111 -5.03 -3.71 -10.05
N TYR A 112 -6.29 -3.93 -9.65
CA TYR A 112 -6.86 -5.27 -9.50
C TYR A 112 -7.03 -6.07 -10.80
N ARG A 113 -7.32 -5.41 -11.93
CA ARG A 113 -7.40 -6.10 -13.25
C ARG A 113 -6.03 -6.61 -13.68
N GLN A 114 -4.99 -5.80 -13.49
CA GLN A 114 -3.61 -6.20 -13.79
C GLN A 114 -3.16 -7.33 -12.85
N ASP A 115 -3.47 -7.22 -11.55
CA ASP A 115 -3.13 -8.25 -10.57
C ASP A 115 -3.78 -9.60 -10.91
N ALA A 116 -5.02 -9.60 -11.43
CA ALA A 116 -5.67 -10.80 -11.95
C ALA A 116 -4.92 -11.43 -13.14
N MET A 117 -4.44 -10.59 -14.07
CA MET A 117 -3.68 -11.02 -15.25
C MET A 117 -2.31 -11.58 -14.87
N GLU A 118 -1.61 -10.93 -13.93
CA GLU A 118 -0.31 -11.37 -13.41
C GLU A 118 -0.43 -12.65 -12.59
N PHE A 119 -1.50 -12.79 -11.79
CA PHE A 119 -1.80 -14.02 -11.07
C PHE A 119 -2.03 -15.21 -12.02
N ALA A 120 -2.84 -15.04 -13.06
CA ALA A 120 -3.06 -16.08 -14.06
C ALA A 120 -1.77 -16.45 -14.80
N ALA A 121 -0.95 -15.46 -15.19
CA ALA A 121 0.36 -15.69 -15.80
C ALA A 121 1.29 -16.48 -14.86
N TYR A 122 1.33 -16.09 -13.58
CA TYR A 122 2.12 -16.76 -12.55
C TYR A 122 1.78 -18.24 -12.38
N LEU A 123 0.49 -18.61 -12.47
CA LEU A 123 0.06 -20.00 -12.39
C LEU A 123 0.42 -20.78 -13.65
N LEU A 124 0.18 -20.21 -14.83
CA LEU A 124 0.50 -20.84 -16.11
C LEU A 124 2.00 -21.13 -16.26
N ASP A 125 2.85 -20.22 -15.80
CA ASP A 125 4.32 -20.36 -15.73
C ASP A 125 4.76 -21.54 -14.84
N ARG A 126 3.99 -21.86 -13.79
CA ARG A 126 4.23 -23.00 -12.89
C ARG A 126 3.52 -24.29 -13.30
N GLY A 127 2.87 -24.30 -14.47
CA GLY A 127 2.05 -25.44 -14.90
C GLY A 127 0.81 -25.68 -14.03
N ARG A 128 0.37 -24.69 -13.24
CA ARG A 128 -0.84 -24.75 -12.40
C ARG A 128 -2.05 -24.18 -13.15
N PRO A 129 -3.29 -24.62 -12.82
CA PRO A 129 -3.61 -25.75 -11.96
C PRO A 129 -3.13 -27.09 -12.55
N GLU A 130 -3.04 -28.13 -11.71
CA GLU A 130 -2.56 -29.46 -12.11
C GLU A 130 -3.49 -30.10 -13.14
N ASP A 131 -4.80 -29.92 -12.96
CA ASP A 131 -5.83 -30.32 -13.92
C ASP A 131 -5.59 -29.69 -15.31
N PRO A 132 -5.34 -30.53 -16.34
CA PRO A 132 -5.15 -30.05 -17.71
C PRO A 132 -6.36 -29.29 -18.26
N ALA A 133 -7.59 -29.60 -17.86
CA ALA A 133 -8.79 -28.93 -18.36
C ALA A 133 -8.88 -27.49 -17.82
N ALA A 134 -8.82 -27.32 -16.51
CA ALA A 134 -8.75 -26.01 -15.86
C ALA A 134 -7.56 -25.17 -16.37
N ARG A 135 -6.40 -25.80 -16.60
CA ARG A 135 -5.23 -25.10 -17.16
C ARG A 135 -5.44 -24.61 -18.59
N ARG A 136 -6.16 -25.37 -19.43
CA ARG A 136 -6.54 -24.91 -20.78
C ARG A 136 -7.53 -23.75 -20.72
N GLU A 137 -8.48 -23.80 -19.80
CA GLU A 137 -9.46 -22.74 -19.59
C GLU A 137 -8.81 -21.44 -19.09
N LEU A 138 -7.94 -21.54 -18.07
CA LEU A 138 -7.14 -20.41 -17.58
C LEU A 138 -6.33 -19.75 -18.70
N ARG A 139 -5.73 -20.56 -19.58
CA ARG A 139 -4.95 -20.05 -20.73
C ARG A 139 -5.82 -19.38 -21.79
N ARG A 140 -7.08 -19.82 -21.98
CA ARG A 140 -8.04 -19.11 -22.84
C ARG A 140 -8.43 -17.77 -22.22
N TRP A 141 -8.88 -17.80 -20.96
CA TRP A 141 -9.25 -16.60 -20.19
C TRP A 141 -8.16 -15.52 -20.23
N TRP A 142 -6.89 -15.93 -20.06
CA TRP A 142 -5.75 -15.03 -20.09
C TRP A 142 -5.51 -14.45 -21.49
N ARG A 143 -5.54 -15.27 -22.55
CA ARG A 143 -5.34 -14.78 -23.93
C ARG A 143 -6.41 -13.79 -24.37
N ASP A 144 -7.67 -14.08 -24.05
CA ASP A 144 -8.82 -13.25 -24.42
C ASP A 144 -8.73 -11.82 -23.84
N ARG A 145 -8.03 -11.68 -22.70
CA ARG A 145 -7.83 -10.40 -22.01
C ARG A 145 -6.48 -9.77 -22.31
N ALA A 146 -5.43 -10.56 -22.53
CA ALA A 146 -4.10 -10.08 -22.90
C ALA A 146 -4.14 -9.38 -24.27
N GLY A 147 -4.94 -9.87 -25.22
CA GLY A 147 -5.12 -9.26 -26.53
C GLY A 147 -5.84 -7.90 -26.53
N ARG A 148 -6.41 -7.46 -25.40
CA ARG A 148 -7.07 -6.14 -25.26
C ARG A 148 -6.14 -5.03 -24.76
N ARG A 149 -4.88 -5.34 -24.45
CA ARG A 149 -3.89 -4.38 -23.95
C ARG A 149 -2.74 -4.29 -24.95
N PRO A 150 -2.34 -3.12 -25.47
CA PRO A 150 -1.04 -3.01 -26.14
C PRO A 150 0.04 -3.46 -25.16
N PRO A 151 1.08 -4.18 -25.60
CA PRO A 151 2.16 -4.61 -24.73
C PRO A 151 2.87 -3.38 -24.18
N SER A 152 2.48 -2.92 -23.00
CA SER A 152 3.24 -1.91 -22.28
C SER A 152 4.56 -2.57 -21.89
N ALA A 153 5.62 -2.15 -22.58
CA ALA A 153 7.00 -2.54 -22.33
C ALA A 153 7.36 -2.25 -20.86
N TRP A 154 7.29 -3.28 -20.03
CA TRP A 154 7.89 -3.27 -18.70
C TRP A 154 8.91 -4.41 -18.67
N PRO A 155 10.22 -4.09 -18.60
CA PRO A 155 11.24 -5.10 -18.39
C PRO A 155 11.06 -5.76 -17.02
N PRO A 156 11.13 -7.10 -16.90
CA PRO A 156 11.09 -7.75 -15.61
C PRO A 156 12.39 -7.48 -14.85
N ALA A 157 12.26 -7.21 -13.55
CA ALA A 157 13.31 -7.29 -12.54
C ALA A 157 14.51 -6.33 -12.66
N ARG A 158 14.37 -5.12 -12.09
CA ARG A 158 15.48 -4.54 -11.31
C ARG A 158 15.20 -4.75 -9.83
N LEU A 159 15.62 -5.93 -9.38
CA LEU A 159 15.84 -6.27 -7.98
C LEU A 159 17.03 -5.41 -7.50
N VAL A 160 16.78 -4.18 -7.06
CA VAL A 160 17.82 -3.41 -6.35
C VAL A 160 17.85 -3.91 -4.91
N ARG A 161 18.67 -4.93 -4.70
CA ARG A 161 19.18 -5.33 -3.39
C ARG A 161 20.50 -4.58 -3.18
N ALA A 162 20.48 -3.54 -2.35
CA ALA A 162 21.69 -2.93 -1.79
C ALA A 162 21.46 -2.73 -0.29
N VAL A 163 21.85 -3.72 0.50
CA VAL A 163 23.09 -3.77 1.33
C VAL A 163 22.93 -2.96 2.62
N ARG A 164 22.87 -3.68 3.73
CA ARG A 164 23.21 -3.17 5.05
C ARG A 164 24.18 -4.12 5.74
N GLN A 165 25.19 -3.49 6.33
CA GLN A 165 26.11 -3.92 7.40
C GLN A 165 27.46 -4.52 6.94
N ARG A 166 28.61 -4.23 7.56
CA ARG A 166 29.05 -3.33 8.66
C ARG A 166 30.48 -3.77 8.96
N LEU A 167 31.50 -2.89 8.98
CA LEU A 167 32.73 -3.07 9.77
C LEU A 167 33.45 -1.71 9.97
N SER A 168 33.39 -1.19 11.19
CA SER A 168 34.53 -0.54 11.86
C SER A 168 35.03 -1.56 12.91
N PRO A 169 36.20 -1.43 13.57
CA PRO A 169 37.16 -0.33 13.61
C PRO A 169 38.64 -0.78 13.37
N GLY A 170 39.55 0.19 13.34
CA GLY A 170 40.99 0.01 13.55
C GLY A 170 41.48 1.16 14.42
#